data_AF-A0AAU5R480-F1
#
_entry.id   AF-A0AAU5R480-F1
#
_cell.length_a   1.000
_cell.length_b   1.000
_cell.length_c   1.000
_cell.angle_alpha   90.00
_cell.angle_beta   90.00
_cell.angle_gamma   90.00
#
_symmetry.space_group_name_H-M   'P 1'
#
loop_
_entity.id
_entity.type
_entity.pdbx_description
1 polymer ?
#
loop_
_entity_poly.entity_id
_entity_poly.type
_entity_poly.pdbx_seq_one_letter_code
_entity_poly.pdbx_strand_id
1 'polypeptide(L)'
;MARAEASDKSTAPVPHEAIEAMIRFEERYGGLWYPLLTSNGMEHGLNGEATVHPSIDGWGFPGILDGDRTWPVDVLLDERTVMTLAGQPRIINSSILQRLESHAQLAQVRGRPHVTLGLATEPGQEPAVAEAHLPARDGEATGPADKWWSSNETAIHLKLHKWWGDEDIWVARCFDRRAENLSATVESIRHAVTGGVWRDEDWCGLCTHFRQPAQPCLPGGEKQHV
;
A
#
# COMPACT_ATOMS: atom_id res chain seq x y z
N MET A 1 -28.09 -3.25 18.25
CA MET A 1 -28.60 -2.92 16.91
C MET A 1 -27.55 -2.04 16.26
N ALA A 2 -26.88 -2.51 15.21
CA ALA A 2 -25.90 -1.73 14.46
C ALA A 2 -26.59 -0.49 13.86
N ARG A 3 -25.99 0.69 14.02
CA ARG A 3 -26.49 1.95 13.43
C ARG A 3 -25.57 2.33 12.29
N ALA A 4 -26.16 2.62 11.13
CA ALA A 4 -25.45 3.25 10.02
C ALA A 4 -25.64 4.77 10.09
N GLU A 5 -24.54 5.50 9.99
CA GLU A 5 -24.56 6.90 9.58
C GLU A 5 -24.22 6.97 8.09
N ALA A 6 -25.25 7.14 7.26
CA ALA A 6 -25.04 7.52 5.87
C ALA A 6 -24.58 8.99 5.84
N SER A 7 -23.49 9.28 5.13
CA SER A 7 -22.95 10.65 4.99
C SER A 7 -23.93 11.64 4.37
N ASP A 8 -25.04 11.16 3.77
CA ASP A 8 -26.02 11.97 3.04
C ASP A 8 -27.44 11.98 3.65
N LYS A 9 -27.60 11.59 4.93
CA LYS A 9 -28.91 11.56 5.64
C LYS A 9 -30.03 10.74 4.98
N SER A 10 -29.76 10.01 3.89
CA SER A 10 -30.70 9.03 3.34
C SER A 10 -30.58 7.71 4.10
N THR A 11 -31.68 7.29 4.72
CA THR A 11 -31.75 6.10 5.57
C THR A 11 -32.17 4.90 4.73
N ALA A 12 -31.29 4.44 3.84
CA ALA A 12 -31.43 3.09 3.29
C ALA A 12 -31.05 2.09 4.40
N PRO A 13 -31.83 1.00 4.62
CA PRO A 13 -31.43 -0.03 5.57
C PRO A 13 -30.11 -0.67 5.14
N VAL A 14 -29.20 -0.88 6.10
CA VAL A 14 -27.95 -1.59 5.85
C VAL A 14 -28.27 -3.02 5.39
N PRO A 15 -27.73 -3.49 4.25
CA PRO A 15 -27.91 -4.86 3.82
C PRO A 15 -27.41 -5.87 4.85
N HIS A 16 -28.15 -6.95 5.07
CA HIS A 16 -27.76 -7.98 6.05
C HIS A 16 -26.38 -8.58 5.72
N GLU A 17 -26.11 -8.81 4.44
CA GLU A 17 -24.83 -9.25 3.89
C GLU A 17 -23.65 -8.36 4.30
N ALA A 18 -23.88 -7.04 4.45
CA ALA A 18 -22.83 -6.12 4.83
C ALA A 18 -22.44 -6.26 6.29
N ILE A 19 -23.43 -6.48 7.16
CA ILE A 19 -23.20 -6.77 8.59
C ILE A 19 -22.50 -8.12 8.74
N GLU A 20 -22.90 -9.14 7.97
CA GLU A 20 -22.23 -10.44 8.00
C GLU A 20 -20.77 -10.36 7.53
N ALA A 21 -20.49 -9.65 6.44
CA ALA A 21 -19.13 -9.47 5.95
C ALA A 21 -18.23 -8.80 6.99
N MET A 22 -18.74 -7.76 7.65
CA MET A 22 -18.06 -7.06 8.72
C MET A 22 -17.77 -7.97 9.93
N ILE A 23 -18.74 -8.79 10.36
CA ILE A 23 -18.53 -9.77 11.44
C ILE A 23 -17.48 -10.80 11.04
N ARG A 24 -17.56 -11.37 9.83
CA ARG A 24 -16.59 -12.36 9.35
C ARG A 24 -15.17 -11.79 9.23
N PHE A 25 -15.04 -10.53 8.85
CA PHE A 25 -13.76 -9.83 8.83
C PHE A 25 -13.16 -9.78 10.25
N GLU A 26 -13.94 -9.34 11.24
CA GLU A 26 -13.50 -9.27 12.63
C GLU A 26 -13.19 -10.66 13.20
N GLU A 27 -14.02 -11.67 12.94
CA GLU A 27 -13.77 -13.05 13.39
C GLU A 27 -12.47 -13.64 12.82
N ARG A 28 -12.12 -13.27 11.59
CA ARG A 28 -10.97 -13.82 10.88
C ARG A 28 -9.67 -13.06 11.14
N TYR A 29 -9.74 -11.73 11.19
CA TYR A 29 -8.57 -10.87 11.24
C TYR A 29 -8.46 -10.06 12.53
N GLY A 30 -9.54 -9.96 13.31
CA GLY A 30 -9.61 -9.20 14.56
C GLY A 30 -8.45 -9.51 15.50
N GLY A 31 -7.83 -8.45 16.03
CA GLY A 31 -6.71 -8.57 16.96
C GLY A 31 -5.35 -8.93 16.33
N LEU A 32 -5.26 -9.09 15.01
CA LEU A 32 -3.95 -9.07 14.34
C LEU A 32 -3.36 -7.65 14.45
N TRP A 33 -2.14 -7.56 14.97
CA TRP A 33 -1.36 -6.32 15.06
C TRP A 33 0.04 -6.56 14.48
N TYR A 34 0.47 -5.75 13.49
CA TYR A 34 1.77 -5.96 12.85
C TYR A 34 2.54 -4.68 12.48
N PRO A 35 3.47 -4.20 13.33
CA PRO A 35 4.22 -2.98 13.09
C PRO A 35 5.41 -3.23 12.14
N LEU A 36 5.25 -2.89 10.85
CA LEU A 36 6.28 -3.16 9.83
C LEU A 36 7.32 -2.06 9.60
N LEU A 37 7.02 -0.79 9.86
CA LEU A 37 7.93 0.32 9.53
C LEU A 37 8.09 1.32 10.69
N THR A 38 7.02 1.56 11.45
CA THR A 38 6.98 2.34 12.71
C THR A 38 6.03 1.63 13.69
N SER A 39 5.49 2.31 14.72
CA SER A 39 4.20 1.92 15.32
C SER A 39 3.13 1.99 14.23
N ASN A 40 3.13 0.97 13.39
CA ASN A 40 2.09 0.68 12.45
C ASN A 40 1.17 -0.22 13.28
N GLY A 41 0.20 0.43 13.89
CA GLY A 41 -0.97 -0.21 14.45
C GLY A 41 -1.90 -0.62 13.35
N MET A 42 -1.43 -1.55 12.50
CA MET A 42 -2.32 -2.37 11.69
C MET A 42 -3.21 -3.15 12.64
N GLU A 43 -4.27 -2.52 13.12
CA GLU A 43 -5.34 -3.14 13.87
C GLU A 43 -6.42 -3.50 12.88
N HIS A 44 -6.80 -4.77 12.93
CA HIS A 44 -8.10 -5.21 12.45
C HIS A 44 -9.01 -5.12 13.67
N GLY A 45 -9.87 -4.10 13.70
CA GLY A 45 -10.68 -3.83 14.87
C GLY A 45 -11.75 -2.79 14.61
N LEU A 46 -13.00 -3.25 14.58
CA LEU A 46 -14.17 -2.39 14.71
C LEU A 46 -14.23 -1.96 16.18
N ASN A 47 -13.64 -0.81 16.52
CA ASN A 47 -13.59 -0.30 17.89
C ASN A 47 -15.00 0.05 18.45
N GLY A 48 -15.74 -0.99 18.86
CA GLY A 48 -16.94 -0.91 19.68
C GLY A 48 -18.28 -0.78 18.94
N GLU A 49 -18.31 -0.32 17.69
CA GLU A 49 -19.58 -0.20 16.94
C GLU A 49 -19.47 -0.65 15.48
N ALA A 50 -20.37 -1.56 15.11
CA ALA A 50 -20.60 -2.00 13.75
C ALA A 50 -21.12 -0.85 12.88
N THR A 51 -20.23 -0.19 12.15
CA THR A 51 -20.57 0.90 11.23
C THR A 51 -20.33 0.44 9.80
N VAL A 52 -21.41 0.32 9.03
CA VAL A 52 -21.36 0.07 7.59
C VAL A 52 -21.89 1.32 6.89
N HIS A 53 -21.23 1.75 5.84
CA HIS A 53 -21.61 2.91 5.05
C HIS A 53 -21.57 2.62 3.54
N PRO A 54 -22.43 3.29 2.75
CA PRO A 54 -22.35 3.22 1.31
C PRO A 54 -21.16 4.06 0.81
N SER A 55 -20.54 3.61 -0.28
CA SER A 55 -19.50 4.34 -1.02
C SER A 55 -19.73 4.17 -2.53
N ILE A 56 -18.92 4.86 -3.35
CA ILE A 56 -18.98 4.71 -4.81
C ILE A 56 -18.63 3.30 -5.30
N ASP A 57 -17.85 2.54 -4.50
CA ASP A 57 -17.37 1.20 -4.84
C ASP A 57 -18.23 0.08 -4.22
N GLY A 58 -19.29 0.46 -3.50
CA GLY A 58 -20.19 -0.44 -2.79
C GLY A 58 -20.29 -0.15 -1.29
N TRP A 59 -20.93 -1.06 -0.56
CA TRP A 59 -20.97 -1.00 0.90
C TRP A 59 -19.63 -1.38 1.49
N GLY A 60 -19.18 -0.63 2.49
CA GLY A 60 -17.95 -0.88 3.21
C GLY A 60 -18.07 -0.54 4.68
N PHE A 61 -17.03 -0.89 5.42
CA PHE A 61 -16.90 -0.61 6.84
C PHE A 61 -15.43 -0.31 7.17
N PRO A 62 -15.15 0.53 8.18
CA PRO A 62 -13.78 0.81 8.61
C PRO A 62 -13.21 -0.46 9.26
N GLY A 63 -12.34 -1.17 8.56
CA GLY A 63 -11.80 -2.45 9.02
C GLY A 63 -10.33 -2.41 9.41
N ILE A 64 -9.57 -1.43 8.88
CA ILE A 64 -8.12 -1.37 9.04
C ILE A 64 -7.69 0.07 9.37
N LEU A 65 -6.90 0.21 10.41
CA LEU A 65 -6.11 1.41 10.69
C LEU A 65 -4.68 1.15 10.24
N ASP A 66 -4.06 1.98 9.40
CA ASP A 66 -2.70 1.74 8.91
C ASP A 66 -1.64 2.35 9.88
N GLY A 67 -1.85 2.35 11.20
CA GLY A 67 -0.98 3.00 12.21
C GLY A 67 -1.25 4.47 12.57
N ASP A 68 -0.50 4.99 13.56
CA ASP A 68 -0.80 6.24 14.31
C ASP A 68 -0.78 7.55 13.48
N ARG A 69 -0.40 7.48 12.20
CA ARG A 69 -0.25 8.64 11.29
C ARG A 69 -0.84 8.41 9.89
N THR A 70 -1.62 7.36 9.71
CA THR A 70 -2.16 7.00 8.39
C THR A 70 -3.65 7.16 8.33
N TRP A 71 -4.14 6.95 7.12
CA TRP A 71 -5.52 7.15 6.73
C TRP A 71 -6.32 5.88 6.99
N PRO A 72 -7.59 6.00 7.44
CA PRO A 72 -8.45 4.84 7.60
C PRO A 72 -8.61 4.11 6.27
N VAL A 73 -8.66 2.79 6.35
CA VAL A 73 -8.88 1.91 5.20
C VAL A 73 -10.18 1.16 5.41
N ASP A 74 -11.11 1.39 4.50
CA ASP A 74 -12.41 0.73 4.48
C ASP A 74 -12.28 -0.61 3.77
N VAL A 75 -13.02 -1.60 4.26
CA VAL A 75 -13.12 -2.93 3.67
C VAL A 75 -14.48 -3.06 3.00
N LEU A 76 -14.48 -3.39 1.71
CA LEU A 76 -15.69 -3.65 0.94
C LEU A 76 -16.20 -5.08 1.19
N LEU A 77 -17.45 -5.33 0.81
CA LEU A 77 -18.07 -6.65 0.99
C LEU A 77 -17.35 -7.77 0.23
N ASP A 78 -16.64 -7.43 -0.85
CA ASP A 78 -15.83 -8.34 -1.65
C ASP A 78 -14.35 -8.39 -1.20
N GLU A 79 -14.07 -7.94 0.02
CA GLU A 79 -12.75 -7.89 0.67
C GLU A 79 -11.72 -6.95 0.04
N ARG A 80 -12.03 -6.25 -1.06
CA ARG A 80 -11.20 -5.14 -1.55
C ARG A 80 -11.10 -4.07 -0.48
N THR A 81 -9.99 -3.33 -0.47
CA THR A 81 -9.82 -2.23 0.47
C THR A 81 -9.75 -0.89 -0.23
N VAL A 82 -10.41 0.11 0.35
CA VAL A 82 -10.47 1.48 -0.16
C VAL A 82 -9.81 2.42 0.83
N MET A 83 -9.01 3.35 0.34
CA MET A 83 -8.50 4.48 1.12
C MET A 83 -9.03 5.77 0.51
N THR A 84 -9.42 6.72 1.34
CA THR A 84 -9.89 8.04 0.89
C THR A 84 -8.88 9.10 1.29
N LEU A 85 -8.24 9.74 0.30
CA LEU A 85 -7.29 10.83 0.51
C LEU A 85 -7.82 12.11 -0.11
N ALA A 86 -7.82 13.20 0.66
CA ALA A 86 -8.38 14.49 0.23
C ALA A 86 -9.80 14.38 -0.38
N GLY A 87 -10.64 13.47 0.15
CA GLY A 87 -11.99 13.21 -0.33
C GLY A 87 -12.08 12.37 -1.62
N GLN A 88 -10.95 11.82 -2.09
CA GLN A 88 -10.89 10.99 -3.29
C GLN A 88 -10.66 9.52 -2.90
N PRO A 89 -11.65 8.63 -3.05
CA PRO A 89 -11.51 7.21 -2.75
C PRO A 89 -10.72 6.49 -3.84
N ARG A 90 -9.87 5.54 -3.44
CA ARG A 90 -9.18 4.59 -4.33
C ARG A 90 -9.14 3.20 -3.72
N ILE A 91 -9.43 2.20 -4.55
CA ILE A 91 -9.16 0.80 -4.22
C ILE A 91 -7.65 0.60 -4.22
N ILE A 92 -7.11 0.25 -3.06
CA ILE A 92 -5.66 0.08 -2.88
C ILE A 92 -5.24 -1.40 -2.95
N ASN A 93 -6.07 -2.31 -2.44
CA ASN A 93 -5.81 -3.75 -2.43
C ASN A 93 -6.97 -4.52 -3.05
N SER A 94 -6.67 -5.60 -3.77
CA SER A 94 -7.68 -6.47 -4.40
C SER A 94 -8.37 -7.40 -3.39
N SER A 95 -7.74 -7.63 -2.24
CA SER A 95 -8.31 -8.35 -1.10
C SER A 95 -7.50 -8.08 0.17
N ILE A 96 -8.03 -8.45 1.34
CA ILE A 96 -7.28 -8.46 2.60
C ILE A 96 -6.08 -9.40 2.52
N LEU A 97 -6.24 -10.57 1.90
CA LEU A 97 -5.15 -11.54 1.74
C LEU A 97 -3.99 -10.96 0.93
N GLN A 98 -4.28 -10.26 -0.18
CA GLN A 98 -3.25 -9.61 -0.98
C GLN A 98 -2.48 -8.56 -0.17
N ARG A 99 -3.19 -7.80 0.69
CA ARG A 99 -2.54 -6.83 1.58
C ARG A 99 -1.60 -7.52 2.57
N LEU A 100 -2.05 -8.61 3.20
CA LEU A 100 -1.23 -9.38 4.13
C LEU A 100 0.01 -9.96 3.45
N GLU A 101 -0.12 -10.46 2.23
CA GLU A 101 1.02 -10.99 1.46
C GLU A 101 2.00 -9.89 1.03
N SER A 102 1.51 -8.74 0.57
CA SER A 102 2.37 -7.54 0.32
C SER A 102 3.17 -7.15 1.56
N HIS A 103 2.53 -7.20 2.73
CA HIS A 103 3.18 -6.92 4.00
C HIS A 103 4.20 -7.99 4.39
N ALA A 104 3.90 -9.27 4.17
CA ALA A 104 4.84 -10.36 4.38
C ALA A 104 6.07 -10.22 3.46
N GLN A 105 5.87 -9.86 2.19
CA GLN A 105 6.97 -9.60 1.25
C GLN A 105 7.84 -8.44 1.70
N LEU A 106 7.22 -7.32 2.12
CA LEU A 106 7.98 -6.20 2.67
C LEU A 106 8.77 -6.59 3.91
N ALA A 107 8.21 -7.42 4.79
CA ALA A 107 8.90 -7.92 5.99
C ALA A 107 10.19 -8.68 5.65
N GLN A 108 10.18 -9.44 4.56
CA GLN A 108 11.31 -10.25 4.10
C GLN A 108 12.45 -9.42 3.49
N VAL A 109 12.12 -8.29 2.84
CA VAL A 109 13.10 -7.51 2.08
C VAL A 109 13.48 -6.17 2.70
N ARG A 110 12.71 -5.65 3.68
CA ARG A 110 12.97 -4.33 4.32
C ARG A 110 14.37 -4.19 4.93
N GLY A 111 15.00 -5.30 5.30
CA GLY A 111 16.35 -5.34 5.85
C GLY A 111 17.47 -5.40 4.81
N ARG A 112 17.16 -5.32 3.51
CA ARG A 112 18.14 -5.36 2.41
C ARG A 112 18.57 -3.94 1.98
N PRO A 113 19.76 -3.80 1.36
CA PRO A 113 20.09 -2.61 0.58
C PRO A 113 18.96 -2.22 -0.37
N HIS A 114 18.61 -0.93 -0.43
CA HIS A 114 17.51 -0.47 -1.29
C HIS A 114 17.64 0.96 -1.79
N VAL A 115 16.93 1.27 -2.88
CA VAL A 115 16.74 2.63 -3.42
C VAL A 115 15.24 2.90 -3.52
N THR A 116 14.82 4.12 -3.18
CA THR A 116 13.44 4.60 -3.36
C THR A 116 13.40 5.65 -4.46
N LEU A 117 12.40 5.56 -5.33
CA LEU A 117 12.19 6.44 -6.46
C LEU A 117 10.71 6.85 -6.50
N GLY A 118 10.44 8.05 -6.98
CA GLY A 118 9.10 8.56 -7.22
C GLY A 118 8.76 8.40 -8.70
N LEU A 119 7.48 8.17 -9.00
CA LEU A 119 6.96 8.13 -10.35
C LEU A 119 5.64 8.89 -10.37
N ALA A 120 5.61 10.01 -11.08
CA ALA A 120 4.40 10.79 -11.27
C ALA A 120 3.63 10.31 -12.50
N THR A 121 2.34 10.07 -12.37
CA THR A 121 1.42 9.73 -13.46
C THR A 121 0.25 10.71 -13.48
N GLU A 122 -0.48 10.76 -14.60
CA GLU A 122 -1.76 11.47 -14.64
C GLU A 122 -2.73 10.90 -13.60
N PRO A 123 -3.66 11.71 -13.05
CA PRO A 123 -4.60 11.25 -12.04
C PRO A 123 -5.41 10.04 -12.48
N GLY A 124 -5.39 8.97 -11.68
CA GLY A 124 -6.09 7.72 -11.95
C GLY A 124 -5.45 6.81 -13.00
N GLN A 125 -4.29 7.19 -13.55
CA GLN A 125 -3.56 6.35 -14.47
C GLN A 125 -2.61 5.41 -13.72
N GLU A 126 -2.80 4.11 -13.91
CA GLU A 126 -1.81 3.12 -13.46
C GLU A 126 -0.59 3.11 -14.41
N PRO A 127 0.64 3.02 -13.88
CA PRO A 127 1.83 2.91 -14.69
C PRO A 127 1.85 1.57 -15.44
N ALA A 128 2.19 1.60 -16.72
CA ALA A 128 2.30 0.40 -17.54
C ALA A 128 3.68 -0.24 -17.31
N VAL A 129 3.71 -1.55 -17.05
CA VAL A 129 4.95 -2.28 -16.70
C VAL A 129 5.22 -3.40 -17.69
N ALA A 130 6.33 -3.31 -18.42
CA ALA A 130 6.86 -4.36 -19.26
C ALA A 130 7.71 -5.34 -18.43
N GLU A 131 7.11 -6.45 -18.01
CA GLU A 131 7.69 -7.36 -17.01
C GLU A 131 8.90 -8.18 -17.50
N ALA A 132 9.24 -8.14 -18.80
CA ALA A 132 10.29 -8.98 -19.40
C ALA A 132 11.70 -8.80 -18.78
N HIS A 133 11.95 -7.65 -18.13
CA HIS A 133 13.23 -7.32 -17.51
C HIS A 133 13.16 -7.26 -15.98
N LEU A 134 12.03 -7.67 -15.39
CA LEU A 134 11.82 -7.69 -13.95
C LEU A 134 11.94 -9.13 -13.43
N PRO A 135 12.16 -9.31 -12.11
CA PRO A 135 11.93 -10.60 -11.47
C PRO A 135 10.50 -11.12 -11.71
N ALA A 136 10.25 -12.38 -11.36
CA ALA A 136 8.92 -12.95 -11.46
C ALA A 136 7.93 -12.11 -10.65
N ARG A 137 6.76 -11.85 -11.23
CA ARG A 137 5.68 -11.14 -10.56
C ARG A 137 5.12 -12.00 -9.43
N ASP A 138 4.94 -11.40 -8.26
CA ASP A 138 4.22 -12.02 -7.17
C ASP A 138 2.72 -11.72 -7.33
N GLY A 139 1.98 -12.73 -7.79
CA GLY A 139 0.54 -12.60 -8.02
C GLY A 139 -0.29 -12.46 -6.74
N GLU A 140 0.20 -13.00 -5.61
CA GLU A 140 -0.51 -12.98 -4.34
C GLU A 140 -0.28 -11.65 -3.62
N ALA A 141 0.92 -11.07 -3.71
CA ALA A 141 1.25 -9.76 -3.15
C ALA A 141 0.79 -8.58 -4.03
N THR A 142 0.40 -8.80 -5.30
CA THR A 142 0.09 -7.72 -6.23
C THR A 142 -1.41 -7.40 -6.32
N GLY A 143 -1.75 -6.13 -6.11
CA GLY A 143 -3.07 -5.54 -6.31
C GLY A 143 -3.06 -4.27 -7.19
N PRO A 144 -4.17 -3.52 -7.22
CA PRO A 144 -4.29 -2.31 -8.05
C PRO A 144 -3.24 -1.25 -7.74
N ALA A 145 -3.07 -0.91 -6.46
CA ALA A 145 -2.21 0.18 -6.01
C ALA A 145 -0.91 -0.30 -5.32
N ASP A 146 -0.61 -1.58 -5.39
CA ASP A 146 0.49 -2.22 -4.68
C ASP A 146 1.01 -3.41 -5.50
N LYS A 147 2.16 -3.27 -6.16
CA LYS A 147 2.67 -4.25 -7.14
C LYS A 147 4.05 -4.76 -6.74
N TRP A 148 4.25 -6.08 -6.90
CA TRP A 148 5.45 -6.78 -6.46
C TRP A 148 6.06 -7.67 -7.55
N TRP A 149 7.38 -7.58 -7.68
CA TRP A 149 8.21 -8.51 -8.45
C TRP A 149 9.37 -8.95 -7.57
N SER A 150 9.58 -10.25 -7.43
CA SER A 150 10.61 -10.76 -6.54
C SER A 150 11.30 -12.02 -7.05
N SER A 151 12.53 -12.19 -6.57
CA SER A 151 13.34 -13.39 -6.68
C SER A 151 14.11 -13.54 -5.37
N ASN A 152 14.96 -14.57 -5.28
CA ASN A 152 15.82 -14.74 -4.11
C ASN A 152 16.77 -13.55 -3.89
N GLU A 153 17.24 -12.91 -4.97
CA GLU A 153 18.26 -11.86 -4.92
C GLU A 153 17.66 -10.46 -4.90
N THR A 154 16.72 -10.19 -5.80
CA THR A 154 16.18 -8.85 -6.07
C THR A 154 14.68 -8.81 -5.83
N ALA A 155 14.18 -7.72 -5.27
CA ALA A 155 12.76 -7.44 -5.15
C ALA A 155 12.46 -6.00 -5.54
N ILE A 156 11.30 -5.78 -6.17
CA ILE A 156 10.83 -4.47 -6.59
C ILE A 156 9.39 -4.32 -6.12
N HIS A 157 9.13 -3.22 -5.43
CA HIS A 157 7.83 -2.85 -4.90
C HIS A 157 7.40 -1.52 -5.51
N LEU A 158 6.26 -1.49 -6.21
CA LEU A 158 5.70 -0.26 -6.78
C LEU A 158 4.33 0.00 -6.13
N LYS A 159 4.24 1.06 -5.34
CA LYS A 159 3.05 1.37 -4.53
C LYS A 159 2.55 2.78 -4.82
N LEU A 160 1.24 2.94 -4.99
CA LEU A 160 0.61 4.26 -5.02
C LEU A 160 0.71 4.89 -3.63
N HIS A 161 1.30 6.08 -3.57
CA HIS A 161 1.53 6.80 -2.32
C HIS A 161 0.58 7.99 -2.15
N LYS A 162 0.22 8.65 -3.24
CA LYS A 162 -0.62 9.85 -3.25
C LYS A 162 -1.47 9.90 -4.53
N TRP A 163 -2.71 10.35 -4.42
CA TRP A 163 -3.65 10.54 -5.55
C TRP A 163 -4.52 11.78 -5.35
N TRP A 164 -3.88 12.92 -5.04
CA TRP A 164 -4.59 14.19 -4.90
C TRP A 164 -3.79 15.33 -5.54
N GLY A 165 -4.50 16.36 -6.00
CA GLY A 165 -3.90 17.42 -6.81
C GLY A 165 -3.85 17.02 -8.28
N ASP A 166 -2.80 17.46 -8.98
CA ASP A 166 -2.72 17.35 -10.44
C ASP A 166 -2.08 16.03 -10.92
N GLU A 167 -1.62 15.18 -10.00
CA GLU A 167 -0.90 13.94 -10.34
C GLU A 167 -1.06 12.86 -9.27
N ASP A 168 -0.97 11.61 -9.72
CA ASP A 168 -0.79 10.45 -8.85
C ASP A 168 0.72 10.22 -8.66
N ILE A 169 1.14 9.97 -7.42
CA ILE A 169 2.53 9.65 -7.09
C ILE A 169 2.62 8.21 -6.66
N TRP A 170 3.38 7.45 -7.43
CA TRP A 170 3.81 6.10 -7.12
C TRP A 170 5.23 6.13 -6.55
N VAL A 171 5.51 5.19 -5.66
CA VAL A 171 6.84 4.99 -5.07
C VAL A 171 7.33 3.61 -5.47
N ALA A 172 8.45 3.58 -6.18
CA ALA A 172 9.19 2.36 -6.49
C ALA A 172 10.30 2.16 -5.47
N ARG A 173 10.34 0.99 -4.84
CA ARG A 173 11.44 0.55 -3.96
C ARG A 173 12.13 -0.62 -4.62
N CYS A 174 13.40 -0.45 -4.92
CA CYS A 174 14.27 -1.47 -5.46
C CYS A 174 15.11 -2.04 -4.32
N PHE A 175 15.02 -3.34 -4.06
CA PHE A 175 15.80 -4.05 -3.07
C PHE A 175 16.73 -5.04 -3.76
N ASP A 176 17.96 -5.14 -3.28
CA ASP A 176 18.88 -6.17 -3.72
C ASP A 176 19.65 -6.74 -2.53
N ARG A 177 19.99 -8.03 -2.59
CA ARG A 177 20.80 -8.68 -1.56
C ARG A 177 22.19 -8.04 -1.46
N ARG A 178 22.74 -7.50 -2.55
CA ARG A 178 24.02 -6.81 -2.59
C ARG A 178 23.86 -5.38 -3.11
N ALA A 179 24.41 -4.41 -2.38
CA ALA A 179 24.28 -2.99 -2.72
C ALA A 179 24.82 -2.62 -4.11
N GLU A 180 25.87 -3.32 -4.58
CA GLU A 180 26.49 -3.11 -5.89
C GLU A 180 25.56 -3.40 -7.08
N ASN A 181 24.48 -4.18 -6.89
CA ASN A 181 23.51 -4.54 -7.92
C ASN A 181 22.32 -3.56 -8.00
N LEU A 182 22.20 -2.62 -7.06
CA LEU A 182 21.03 -1.75 -6.98
C LEU A 182 20.88 -0.85 -8.21
N SER A 183 22.00 -0.38 -8.79
CA SER A 183 21.98 0.43 -10.02
C SER A 183 21.34 -0.34 -11.17
N ALA A 184 21.72 -1.60 -11.38
CA ALA A 184 21.12 -2.45 -12.41
C ALA A 184 19.62 -2.67 -12.16
N THR A 185 19.22 -2.90 -10.90
CA THR A 185 17.80 -3.06 -10.53
C THR A 185 16.98 -1.79 -10.81
N VAL A 186 17.55 -0.62 -10.49
CA VAL A 186 16.94 0.70 -10.77
C VAL A 186 16.80 0.94 -12.27
N GLU A 187 17.83 0.58 -13.06
CA GLU A 187 17.76 0.67 -14.52
C GLU A 187 16.69 -0.26 -15.10
N SER A 188 16.59 -1.49 -14.60
CA SER A 188 15.56 -2.44 -15.01
C SER A 188 14.14 -1.90 -14.78
N ILE A 189 13.85 -1.34 -13.60
CA ILE A 189 12.51 -0.78 -13.34
C ILE A 189 12.24 0.49 -14.16
N ARG A 190 13.24 1.36 -14.33
CA ARG A 190 13.10 2.57 -15.16
C ARG A 190 12.82 2.24 -16.62
N HIS A 191 13.41 1.16 -17.13
CA HIS A 191 13.16 0.68 -18.47
C HIS A 191 11.81 -0.03 -18.60
N ALA A 192 11.41 -0.81 -17.59
CA ALA A 192 10.17 -1.57 -17.59
C ALA A 192 8.92 -0.69 -17.45
N VAL A 193 8.99 0.38 -16.65
CA VAL A 193 7.82 1.21 -16.36
C VAL A 193 7.72 2.39 -17.31
N THR A 194 6.53 2.58 -17.88
CA THR A 194 6.20 3.66 -18.81
C THR A 194 4.91 4.36 -18.38
N GLY A 195 4.61 5.50 -19.01
CA GLY A 195 3.37 6.26 -18.73
C GLY A 195 3.45 7.20 -17.53
N GLY A 196 4.66 7.56 -17.10
CA GLY A 196 4.89 8.53 -16.03
C GLY A 196 6.28 9.16 -16.10
N VAL A 197 6.53 10.12 -15.21
CA VAL A 197 7.80 10.84 -15.07
C VAL A 197 8.50 10.41 -13.80
N TRP A 198 9.67 9.80 -13.95
CA TRP A 198 10.51 9.41 -12.82
C TRP A 198 11.08 10.62 -12.07
N ARG A 199 11.11 10.52 -10.75
CA ARG A 199 11.68 11.49 -9.82
C ARG A 199 12.61 10.78 -8.86
N ASP A 200 13.72 11.41 -8.56
CA ASP A 200 14.57 10.92 -7.49
C ASP A 200 14.00 11.40 -6.15
N GLU A 201 13.76 10.47 -5.23
CA GLU A 201 13.24 10.78 -3.89
C GLU A 201 14.42 11.02 -2.94
N ASP A 202 14.33 12.10 -2.17
CA ASP A 202 15.29 12.42 -1.11
C ASP A 202 14.81 11.91 0.25
N TRP A 203 13.58 11.41 0.37
CA TRP A 203 13.05 10.82 1.59
C TRP A 203 12.86 9.30 1.47
N CYS A 204 13.48 8.55 2.38
CA CYS A 204 13.23 7.12 2.48
C CYS A 204 12.13 6.83 3.51
N GLY A 205 10.91 6.55 3.04
CA GLY A 205 9.79 6.17 3.93
C GLY A 205 9.98 4.85 4.69
N LEU A 206 10.90 3.97 4.25
CA LEU A 206 11.23 2.73 4.97
C LEU A 206 12.21 2.99 6.12
N CYS A 207 13.23 3.82 5.90
CA CYS A 207 14.26 4.11 6.88
C CYS A 207 13.96 5.35 7.73
N THR A 208 12.93 6.13 7.37
CA THR A 208 12.47 7.34 8.05
C THR A 208 13.54 8.44 8.17
N HIS A 209 14.31 8.68 7.10
CA HIS A 209 15.28 9.78 7.04
C HIS A 209 15.46 10.33 5.61
N PHE A 210 16.02 11.53 5.51
CA PHE A 210 16.45 12.12 4.24
C PHE A 210 17.76 11.49 3.72
N ARG A 211 17.97 11.58 2.41
CA ARG A 211 19.11 11.03 1.66
C ARG A 211 19.42 11.92 0.46
N GLN A 212 20.61 11.74 -0.09
CA GLN A 212 20.84 12.23 -1.44
C GLN A 212 19.95 11.42 -2.41
N PRO A 213 19.36 12.08 -3.42
CA PRO A 213 18.48 11.40 -4.37
C PRO A 213 19.22 10.25 -5.07
N ALA A 214 18.51 9.13 -5.28
CA ALA A 214 19.03 7.87 -5.84
C ALA A 214 20.18 7.20 -5.05
N GLN A 215 20.53 7.68 -3.85
CA GLN A 215 21.54 7.03 -3.01
C GLN A 215 20.96 5.79 -2.30
N PRO A 216 21.64 4.64 -2.33
CA PRO A 216 21.22 3.46 -1.59
C PRO A 216 21.08 3.69 -0.08
N CYS A 217 20.01 3.15 0.48
CA CYS A 217 19.86 2.87 1.90
C CYS A 217 20.55 1.54 2.20
N LEU A 218 21.53 1.55 3.10
CA LEU A 218 22.27 0.36 3.52
C LEU A 218 21.81 -0.06 4.92
N PRO A 219 21.47 -1.33 5.14
CA PRO A 219 21.09 -1.82 6.46
C PRO A 219 22.25 -1.60 7.44
N GLY A 220 21.99 -0.89 8.54
CA GLY A 220 23.00 -0.57 9.56
C GLY A 220 23.84 0.68 9.29
N GLY A 221 23.56 1.43 8.22
CA GLY A 221 24.14 2.78 8.05
C GLY A 221 23.62 3.72 9.13
N GLU A 222 24.51 4.51 9.73
CA GLU A 222 24.18 5.50 10.77
C GLU A 222 22.95 6.32 10.35
N LYS A 223 21.95 6.38 11.23
CA LYS A 223 20.87 7.35 11.12
C LYS A 223 21.52 8.72 11.24
N GLN A 224 21.64 9.43 10.12
CA GLN A 224 22.00 10.84 10.17
C GLN A 224 20.80 11.57 10.78
N HIS A 225 20.88 11.82 12.07
CA HIS A 225 20.00 12.73 12.76
C HIS A 225 20.22 14.12 12.16
N VAL A 226 19.20 14.63 11.47
CA VAL A 226 19.05 16.06 11.17
C VAL A 226 18.13 16.64 12.23
#